data_AF-A0A2D9B6N1-F1
#
_entry.id   AF-A0A2D9B6N1-F1
#
_cell.length_a   1.000
_cell.length_b   1.000
_cell.length_c   1.000
_cell.angle_alpha   90.00
_cell.angle_beta   90.00
_cell.angle_gamma   90.00
#
_symmetry.space_group_name_H-M   'P 1'
#
loop_
_entity.id
_entity.type
_entity.pdbx_description
1 polymer ?
#
loop_
_entity_poly.entity_id
_entity_poly.type
_entity_poly.pdbx_seq_one_letter_code
_entity_poly.pdbx_strand_id
1 'polypeptide(L)'
;MTRINCGIPPAELTDKHLLAEHREIKRIPNTIKSGKAKVENIPRVFTLGKGHVKFFYDKLYYLHIRYVLLYTECIKRGFKVTFYGGAFEGLPDHLYRDYCPTTEDERIIRERIKLRLSGVK
;
A
#
# COMPACT_ATOMS: atom_id res chain seq x y z
N MET A 1 3.48 -4.87 -10.90
CA MET A 1 2.54 -5.26 -9.82
C MET A 1 2.50 -4.12 -8.81
N THR A 2 1.39 -3.93 -8.09
CA THR A 2 1.29 -2.97 -6.98
C THR A 2 1.02 -3.78 -5.72
N ARG A 3 1.82 -3.61 -4.67
CA ARG A 3 1.64 -4.32 -3.40
C ARG A 3 1.74 -3.39 -2.20
N ILE A 4 0.76 -3.52 -1.31
CA ILE A 4 0.67 -2.83 -0.03
C ILE A 4 0.94 -3.86 1.08
N ASN A 5 1.97 -3.64 1.91
CA ASN A 5 2.32 -4.51 3.03
C ASN A 5 1.53 -4.09 4.29
N CYS A 6 0.20 -4.13 4.21
CA CYS A 6 -0.67 -3.56 5.25
C CYS A 6 -0.43 -4.15 6.65
N GLY A 7 -0.61 -3.31 7.68
CA GLY A 7 -0.38 -3.68 9.08
C GLY A 7 1.10 -3.83 9.47
N ILE A 8 2.01 -3.97 8.50
CA ILE A 8 3.45 -4.06 8.79
C ILE A 8 4.06 -2.65 8.88
N PRO A 9 4.72 -2.31 10.01
CA PRO A 9 5.47 -1.07 10.13
C PRO A 9 6.56 -0.96 9.06
N PRO A 10 6.74 0.20 8.40
CA PRO A 10 7.80 0.37 7.40
C PRO A 10 9.20 0.03 7.89
N ALA A 11 9.48 0.26 9.19
CA ALA A 11 10.75 -0.10 9.83
C ALA A 11 11.07 -1.60 9.76
N GLU A 12 10.06 -2.46 9.71
CA GLU A 12 10.23 -3.93 9.60
C GLU A 12 10.40 -4.40 8.15
N LEU A 13 10.19 -3.53 7.17
CA LEU A 13 10.38 -3.88 5.77
C LEU A 13 11.87 -3.91 5.42
N THR A 14 12.27 -4.86 4.59
CA THR A 14 13.57 -4.80 3.92
C THR A 14 13.61 -3.61 2.97
N ASP A 15 14.80 -3.10 2.67
CA ASP A 15 14.98 -1.95 1.77
C ASP A 15 14.29 -2.15 0.42
N LYS A 16 14.39 -3.37 -0.12
CA LYS A 16 13.73 -3.74 -1.38
C LYS A 16 12.21 -3.65 -1.29
N HIS A 17 11.61 -4.11 -0.18
CA HIS A 17 10.16 -4.03 0.02
C HIS A 17 9.70 -2.60 0.27
N LEU A 18 10.43 -1.85 1.11
CA LEU A 18 10.17 -0.45 1.41
C LEU A 18 10.17 0.41 0.15
N LEU A 19 11.25 0.35 -0.63
CA LEU A 19 11.39 1.15 -1.86
C LEU A 19 10.39 0.74 -2.95
N ALA A 20 10.07 -0.56 -3.05
CA ALA A 20 9.04 -1.03 -3.97
C ALA A 20 7.67 -0.46 -3.59
N GLU A 21 7.27 -0.58 -2.34
CA GLU A 21 5.97 -0.12 -1.87
C GLU A 21 5.84 1.41 -1.98
N HIS A 22 6.86 2.16 -1.56
CA HIS A 22 6.91 3.62 -1.73
C HIS A 22 6.67 4.03 -3.19
N ARG A 23 7.25 3.29 -4.15
CA ARG A 23 7.03 3.58 -5.57
C ARG A 23 5.67 3.17 -6.08
N GLU A 24 5.07 2.12 -5.53
CA GLU A 24 3.87 1.47 -6.05
C GLU A 24 2.58 2.03 -5.46
N ILE A 25 2.57 2.43 -4.18
CA ILE A 25 1.36 2.81 -3.43
C ILE A 25 0.56 3.93 -4.10
N LYS A 26 1.24 4.95 -4.65
CA LYS A 26 0.62 6.08 -5.37
C LYS A 26 -0.14 5.70 -6.64
N ARG A 27 0.08 4.48 -7.18
CA ARG A 27 -0.64 4.01 -8.38
C ARG A 27 -2.12 3.81 -8.11
N ILE A 28 -2.50 3.51 -6.86
CA ILE A 28 -3.89 3.30 -6.44
C ILE A 28 -4.71 4.60 -6.56
N PRO A 29 -4.33 5.70 -5.87
CA PRO A 29 -5.07 6.96 -6.03
C PRO A 29 -4.99 7.51 -7.46
N ASN A 30 -3.84 7.37 -8.15
CA ASN A 30 -3.72 7.82 -9.55
C ASN A 30 -4.67 7.08 -10.51
N THR A 31 -4.89 5.77 -10.33
CA THR A 31 -5.84 5.05 -11.19
C THR A 31 -7.28 5.47 -10.94
N ILE A 32 -7.62 5.88 -9.71
CA ILE A 32 -8.94 6.43 -9.35
C ILE A 32 -9.11 7.81 -10.00
N LYS A 33 -8.14 8.71 -9.83
CA LYS A 33 -8.15 10.05 -10.45
C LYS A 33 -8.30 9.99 -11.97
N SER A 34 -7.64 9.02 -12.61
CA SER A 34 -7.69 8.86 -14.07
C SER A 34 -9.03 8.31 -14.60
N GLY A 35 -9.98 7.93 -13.74
CA GLY A 35 -11.22 7.26 -14.13
C GLY A 35 -11.06 5.81 -14.60
N LYS A 36 -9.84 5.28 -14.66
CA LYS A 36 -9.57 3.88 -15.08
C LYS A 36 -10.00 2.84 -14.05
N ALA A 37 -10.09 3.23 -12.77
CA ALA A 37 -10.49 2.34 -11.70
C ALA A 37 -12.00 2.05 -11.77
N LYS A 38 -12.37 0.77 -11.84
CA LYS A 38 -13.75 0.33 -11.61
C LYS A 38 -14.02 0.22 -10.11
N VAL A 39 -14.57 1.29 -9.53
CA VAL A 39 -14.87 1.41 -8.10
C VAL A 39 -16.25 0.82 -7.77
N GLU A 40 -16.36 -0.49 -7.95
CA GLU A 40 -17.56 -1.29 -7.71
C GLU A 40 -17.12 -2.64 -7.14
N ASN A 41 -17.93 -3.43 -6.43
CA ASN A 41 -17.54 -4.77 -5.98
C ASN A 41 -16.16 -4.80 -5.28
N ILE A 42 -15.93 -3.87 -4.35
CA ILE A 42 -14.69 -3.78 -3.56
C ILE A 42 -14.64 -5.00 -2.61
N PRO A 43 -13.55 -5.78 -2.60
CA PRO A 43 -13.41 -6.90 -1.67
C PRO A 43 -13.54 -6.45 -0.22
N ARG A 44 -14.26 -7.23 0.59
CA ARG A 44 -14.44 -6.97 2.04
C ARG A 44 -13.30 -7.52 2.88
N VAL A 45 -12.59 -8.53 2.37
CA VAL A 45 -11.50 -9.21 3.06
C VAL A 45 -10.20 -8.91 2.31
N PHE A 46 -9.15 -8.65 3.08
CA PHE A 46 -7.82 -8.45 2.54
C PHE A 46 -7.32 -9.71 1.83
N THR A 47 -6.58 -9.53 0.73
CA THR A 47 -6.01 -10.66 -0.03
C THR A 47 -4.75 -10.24 -0.77
N LEU A 48 -3.95 -11.22 -1.18
CA LEU A 48 -2.81 -11.06 -2.08
C LEU A 48 -3.18 -11.52 -3.49
N GLY A 49 -2.70 -10.81 -4.51
CA GLY A 49 -2.98 -11.13 -5.91
C GLY A 49 -4.27 -10.49 -6.40
N LYS A 50 -5.20 -11.29 -6.96
CA LYS A 50 -6.44 -10.78 -7.54
C LYS A 50 -7.29 -10.12 -6.45
N GLY A 51 -7.70 -8.87 -6.68
CA GLY A 51 -8.47 -8.09 -5.71
C GLY A 51 -7.64 -7.27 -4.73
N HIS A 52 -6.33 -7.51 -4.60
CA HIS A 52 -5.46 -6.81 -3.64
C HIS A 52 -5.50 -5.28 -3.80
N VAL A 53 -5.30 -4.78 -5.02
CA VAL A 53 -5.32 -3.33 -5.28
C VAL A 53 -6.72 -2.75 -5.08
N LYS A 54 -7.73 -3.47 -5.58
CA LYS A 54 -9.13 -3.07 -5.51
C LYS A 54 -9.65 -2.97 -4.08
N PHE A 55 -9.15 -3.81 -3.17
CA PHE A 55 -9.43 -3.78 -1.74
C PHE A 55 -9.15 -2.40 -1.13
N PHE A 56 -8.16 -1.66 -1.63
CA PHE A 56 -7.80 -0.34 -1.09
C PHE A 56 -8.50 0.84 -1.79
N TYR A 57 -9.40 0.59 -2.76
CA TYR A 57 -10.04 1.69 -3.50
C TYR A 57 -10.88 2.61 -2.62
N ASP A 58 -11.39 2.10 -1.50
CA ASP A 58 -12.15 2.87 -0.52
C ASP A 58 -11.41 3.09 0.80
N LYS A 59 -10.09 2.93 0.81
CA LYS A 59 -9.22 3.02 2.01
C LYS A 59 -8.13 4.07 1.80
N LEU A 60 -8.46 5.17 1.11
CA LEU A 60 -7.44 6.10 0.63
C LEU A 60 -6.80 6.92 1.75
N TYR A 61 -7.49 7.14 2.87
CA TYR A 61 -6.90 7.77 4.04
C TYR A 61 -5.81 6.87 4.64
N TYR A 62 -6.10 5.58 4.80
CA TYR A 62 -5.11 4.59 5.24
C TYR A 62 -3.88 4.59 4.32
N LEU A 63 -4.09 4.59 2.99
CA LEU A 63 -2.97 4.64 2.04
C LEU A 63 -2.16 5.93 2.14
N HIS A 64 -2.80 7.06 2.42
CA HIS A 64 -2.11 8.34 2.57
C HIS A 64 -1.20 8.32 3.80
N ILE A 65 -1.73 7.94 4.97
CA ILE A 65 -0.93 7.81 6.20
C ILE A 65 0.21 6.81 5.98
N ARG A 66 -0.08 5.66 5.36
CA ARG A 66 0.94 4.67 5.03
C ARG A 66 2.01 5.22 4.09
N TYR A 67 1.65 6.03 3.09
CA TYR A 67 2.60 6.66 2.19
C TYR A 67 3.57 7.59 2.93
N VAL A 68 3.06 8.42 3.85
CA VAL A 68 3.89 9.31 4.68
C VAL A 68 4.86 8.48 5.52
N LEU A 69 4.39 7.41 6.17
CA LEU A 69 5.25 6.52 6.96
C LEU A 69 6.35 5.85 6.12
N LEU A 70 6.02 5.39 4.90
CA LEU A 70 6.99 4.81 3.98
C LEU A 70 8.04 5.82 3.53
N TYR A 71 7.62 7.05 3.21
CA TYR A 71 8.53 8.12 2.82
C TYR A 71 9.46 8.49 3.97
N THR A 72 8.92 8.71 5.19
CA THR A 72 9.71 9.01 6.39
C THR A 72 10.75 7.93 6.66
N GLU A 73 10.38 6.65 6.57
CA GLU A 73 11.32 5.55 6.75
C GLU A 73 12.38 5.51 5.63
N CYS A 74 12.04 5.84 4.39
CA CYS A 74 13.03 5.98 3.32
C CYS A 74 14.06 7.07 3.62
N ILE A 75 13.60 8.25 4.05
CA ILE A 75 14.47 9.37 4.43
C ILE A 75 15.35 9.00 5.63
N LYS A 76 14.77 8.34 6.63
CA LYS A 76 15.50 7.85 7.81
C LYS A 76 16.64 6.90 7.45
N ARG A 77 16.47 6.05 6.42
CA ARG A 77 17.52 5.15 5.90
C ARG A 77 18.50 5.82 4.94
N GLY A 78 18.39 7.12 4.71
CA GLY A 78 19.26 7.87 3.80
C GLY A 78 18.97 7.63 2.31
N PHE A 79 17.80 7.06 1.96
CA PHE A 79 17.42 6.90 0.56
C PHE A 79 16.98 8.23 -0.06
N LYS A 80 17.54 8.55 -1.23
CA LYS A 80 17.11 9.68 -2.05
C LYS A 80 15.86 9.29 -2.85
N VAL A 81 14.68 9.60 -2.30
CA VAL A 81 13.39 9.31 -2.94
C VAL A 81 12.55 10.57 -3.14
N THR A 82 11.82 10.63 -4.26
CA THR A 82 10.87 11.72 -4.55
C THR A 82 9.63 11.62 -3.67
N PHE A 83 9.18 12.74 -3.12
CA PHE A 83 7.89 12.83 -2.46
C PHE A 83 6.74 12.88 -3.49
N TYR A 84 5.74 12.03 -3.32
CA TYR A 84 4.57 11.82 -4.19
C TYR A 84 3.27 12.09 -3.43
N GLY A 85 3.28 12.93 -2.39
CA GLY A 85 2.09 13.25 -1.60
C GLY A 85 0.93 13.80 -2.41
N GLY A 86 1.21 14.56 -3.48
CA GLY A 86 0.19 15.08 -4.40
C GLY A 86 -0.66 13.99 -5.08
N ALA A 87 -0.23 12.72 -5.07
CA ALA A 87 -1.07 11.60 -5.49
C ALA A 87 -2.34 11.48 -4.64
N PHE A 88 -2.33 11.94 -3.38
CA PHE A 88 -3.43 11.83 -2.43
C PHE A 88 -4.31 13.08 -2.31
N GLU A 89 -4.05 14.13 -3.09
CA GLU A 89 -4.86 15.36 -3.11
C GLU A 89 -6.08 15.23 -4.04
N GLY A 90 -7.22 15.88 -3.74
CA GLY A 90 -8.38 15.89 -4.65
C GLY A 90 -8.97 14.51 -4.95
N LEU A 91 -8.91 13.60 -3.97
CA LEU A 91 -9.54 12.27 -4.05
C LEU A 91 -11.02 12.36 -3.66
N PRO A 92 -11.89 11.47 -4.16
CA PRO A 92 -13.30 11.46 -3.76
C PRO A 92 -13.48 11.14 -2.27
N ASP A 93 -14.20 12.00 -1.54
CA ASP A 93 -14.37 11.88 -0.08
C ASP A 93 -14.93 10.52 0.36
N HIS A 94 -15.88 9.97 -0.38
CA HIS A 94 -16.50 8.67 -0.07
C HIS A 94 -15.52 7.48 -0.16
N LEU A 95 -14.37 7.65 -0.82
CA LEU A 95 -13.28 6.67 -0.91
C LEU A 95 -12.14 6.96 0.08
N TYR A 96 -12.14 8.15 0.68
CA TYR A 96 -11.12 8.61 1.60
C TYR A 96 -11.38 8.14 3.03
N ARG A 97 -11.58 6.82 3.19
CA ARG A 97 -11.84 6.19 4.50
C ARG A 97 -10.59 5.53 5.05
N ASP A 98 -10.59 5.34 6.36
CA ASP A 98 -9.53 4.62 7.06
C ASP A 98 -9.67 3.10 6.94
N TYR A 99 -8.63 2.38 7.36
CA TYR A 99 -8.60 0.94 7.49
C TYR A 99 -7.73 0.53 8.67
N CYS A 100 -8.27 -0.30 9.55
CA CYS A 100 -7.50 -0.94 10.61
C CYS A 100 -7.16 -2.37 10.17
N PRO A 101 -5.90 -2.68 9.82
CA PRO A 101 -5.48 -4.04 9.48
C PRO A 101 -5.75 -5.01 10.62
N THR A 102 -6.14 -6.23 10.27
CA THR A 102 -6.31 -7.32 11.24
C THR A 102 -5.00 -8.07 11.45
N THR A 103 -4.93 -8.84 12.53
CA THR A 103 -3.82 -9.77 12.79
C THR A 103 -3.65 -10.79 11.66
N GLU A 104 -4.74 -11.16 10.99
CA GLU A 104 -4.71 -12.05 9.83
C GLU A 104 -4.10 -11.38 8.60
N ASP A 105 -4.40 -10.11 8.34
CA ASP A 105 -3.79 -9.36 7.23
C ASP A 105 -2.28 -9.26 7.42
N GLU A 106 -1.85 -8.95 8.64
CA GLU A 106 -0.44 -8.91 9.01
C GLU A 106 0.23 -10.27 8.82
N ARG A 107 -0.42 -11.35 9.26
CA ARG A 107 0.08 -12.72 9.08
C ARG A 107 0.31 -13.04 7.60
N ILE A 108 -0.67 -12.73 6.74
CA ILE A 108 -0.59 -12.91 5.29
C ILE A 108 0.61 -12.17 4.70
N ILE A 109 0.84 -10.92 5.11
CA ILE A 109 2.01 -10.14 4.65
C ILE A 109 3.32 -10.72 5.18
N ARG A 110 3.41 -11.07 6.46
CA ARG A 110 4.63 -11.63 7.07
C ARG A 110 5.04 -12.93 6.40
N GLU A 111 4.09 -13.84 6.16
CA GLU A 111 4.34 -15.09 5.42
C GLU A 111 4.84 -14.82 4.02
N ARG A 112 4.24 -13.84 3.35
CA ARG A 112 4.64 -13.46 2.00
C ARG A 112 6.05 -12.87 1.95
N ILE A 113 6.42 -12.05 2.92
CA ILE A 113 7.77 -11.49 3.05
C ILE A 113 8.76 -12.63 3.31
N LYS A 114 8.48 -13.52 4.26
CA LYS A 114 9.31 -14.71 4.56
C LYS A 114 9.56 -15.55 3.31
N LEU A 115 8.50 -15.86 2.55
CA LEU A 115 8.61 -16.62 1.30
C LEU A 115 9.50 -15.93 0.25
N ARG A 116 9.46 -14.59 0.17
CA ARG A 116 10.34 -13.84 -0.75
C ARG A 116 11.80 -13.82 -0.30
N LEU A 117 12.05 -13.88 1.01
CA LEU A 117 13.40 -13.93 1.56
C LEU A 117 14.01 -15.33 1.49
N SER A 118 13.21 -16.39 1.58
CA SER A 118 13.69 -17.77 1.45
C SER A 118 14.04 -18.18 0.02
N GLY A 119 13.72 -17.36 -0.98
CA GLY A 119 13.99 -17.66 -2.39
C GLY A 119 13.10 -18.75 -2.99
N VAL A 120 12.22 -19.36 -2.19
CA VAL A 120 11.26 -20.37 -2.63
C VAL A 120 10.19 -19.69 -3.51
N LYS A 121 10.06 -20.16 -4.75
CA LYS A 121 9.09 -19.63 -5.72
C LYS A 121 7.71 -20.23 -5.52
#